data_AF-E5WUZ8-F1
#
_entry.id   AF-E5WUZ8-F1
#
_cell.length_a   1.000
_cell.length_b   1.000
_cell.length_c   1.000
_cell.angle_alpha   90.00
_cell.angle_beta   90.00
_cell.angle_gamma   90.00
#
_symmetry.space_group_name_H-M   'P 1'
#
loop_
_entity.id
_entity.type
_entity.pdbx_description
1 polymer ?
#
loop_
_entity_poly.entity_id
_entity_poly.type
_entity_poly.pdbx_seq_one_letter_code
_entity_poly.pdbx_strand_id
1 'polypeptide(L)'
;MIHIGQMIEAELHRQERSVIWFARKLYCDRTNVYSIFKRQNIDTDLLMRICYILNCNFFDYYSTEFKENPLSHSGKKDGIRK
;
A
#
# COMPACT_ATOMS: atom_id res chain seq x y z
N MET A 1 -1.99 8.53 7.91
CA MET A 1 -1.56 7.17 7.55
C MET A 1 -2.30 6.75 6.32
N ILE A 2 -1.58 6.68 5.20
CA ILE A 2 -2.11 6.21 3.93
C ILE A 2 -2.61 4.76 4.05
N HIS A 3 -3.69 4.44 3.33
CA HIS A 3 -4.17 3.06 3.20
C HIS A 3 -3.75 2.49 1.83
N ILE A 4 -2.59 1.83 1.77
CA ILE A 4 -1.96 1.46 0.48
C ILE A 4 -2.83 0.52 -0.36
N GLY A 5 -3.58 -0.39 0.27
CA GLY A 5 -4.49 -1.29 -0.43
C GLY A 5 -5.57 -0.56 -1.25
N GLN A 6 -6.07 0.57 -0.74
CA GLN A 6 -7.07 1.38 -1.42
C GLN A 6 -6.45 2.17 -2.59
N MET A 7 -5.21 2.63 -2.43
CA MET A 7 -4.48 3.30 -3.51
C MET A 7 -4.23 2.34 -4.68
N ILE A 8 -3.91 1.09 -4.38
CA ILE A 8 -3.73 0.04 -5.40
C ILE A 8 -5.05 -0.28 -6.10
N GLU A 9 -6.16 -0.38 -5.37
CA GLU A 9 -7.49 -0.61 -5.96
C GLU A 9 -7.90 0.55 -6.88
N ALA A 10 -7.70 1.79 -6.43
CA ALA A 10 -7.99 2.98 -7.21
C ALA A 10 -7.17 3.02 -8.51
N GLU A 11 -5.87 2.70 -8.44
CA GLU A 11 -5.01 2.67 -9.62
C GLU A 11 -5.39 1.54 -10.59
N LEU A 12 -5.77 0.37 -10.09
CA LEU A 12 -6.25 -0.72 -10.93
C LEU A 12 -7.51 -0.31 -11.71
N HIS A 13 -8.47 0.35 -11.04
CA HIS A 13 -9.68 0.86 -11.67
C HIS A 13 -9.40 2.01 -12.64
N ARG A 14 -8.46 2.91 -12.31
CA ARG A 14 -8.02 4.00 -13.20
C ARG A 14 -7.43 3.47 -14.52
N GLN A 15 -6.83 2.29 -14.50
CA GLN A 15 -6.32 1.59 -15.68
C GLN A 15 -7.36 0.72 -16.40
N GLU A 16 -8.62 0.72 -15.93
CA GLU A 16 -9.72 -0.07 -16.48
C GLU A 16 -9.42 -1.59 -16.47
N ARG A 17 -8.61 -2.05 -15.51
CA ARG A 17 -8.20 -3.45 -15.38
C ARG A 17 -9.11 -4.18 -14.39
N SER A 18 -9.42 -5.44 -14.70
CA SER A 18 -10.23 -6.27 -13.81
C SER A 18 -9.41 -6.88 -12.67
N VAL A 19 -10.08 -7.18 -11.56
CA VAL A 19 -9.51 -7.97 -10.44
C VAL A 19 -8.96 -9.32 -10.92
N ILE A 20 -9.61 -9.93 -11.91
CA ILE A 20 -9.19 -11.21 -12.51
C ILE A 20 -7.84 -11.06 -13.21
N TRP A 21 -7.69 -10.00 -14.00
CA TRP A 21 -6.43 -9.68 -14.67
C TRP A 21 -5.32 -9.48 -13.65
N PHE A 22 -5.61 -8.77 -12.55
CA PHE A 22 -4.62 -8.48 -11.53
C PHE A 22 -4.20 -9.73 -10.75
N ALA A 23 -5.17 -10.57 -10.36
CA ALA A 23 -4.94 -11.86 -9.72
C ALA A 23 -4.01 -12.76 -10.56
N ARG A 24 -4.25 -12.83 -11.87
CA ARG A 24 -3.39 -13.57 -12.81
C ARG A 24 -1.97 -13.03 -12.86
N LYS A 25 -1.78 -11.71 -12.85
CA LYS A 25 -0.44 -11.09 -12.85
C LYS A 25 0.31 -11.27 -11.53
N LEU A 26 -0.41 -11.37 -10.42
CA LEU A 26 0.15 -11.63 -9.10
C LEU A 26 0.36 -13.13 -8.81
N TYR A 27 -0.13 -14.01 -9.69
CA TYR A 27 -0.15 -15.46 -9.49
C TYR A 27 -0.91 -15.86 -8.22
N CYS A 28 -2.09 -15.28 -8.03
CA CYS A 28 -2.95 -15.54 -6.89
C CYS A 28 -4.44 -15.57 -7.28
N ASP A 29 -5.31 -15.94 -6.34
CA ASP A 29 -6.75 -15.92 -6.54
C ASP A 29 -7.37 -14.54 -6.28
N ARG A 30 -8.59 -14.33 -6.82
CA ARG A 30 -9.34 -13.08 -6.65
C ARG A 30 -9.54 -12.69 -5.18
N THR A 31 -9.75 -13.67 -4.30
CA THR A 31 -9.92 -13.44 -2.86
C THR A 31 -8.67 -12.81 -2.23
N ASN A 32 -7.47 -13.17 -2.72
CA ASN A 32 -6.21 -12.60 -2.26
C ASN A 32 -6.09 -11.14 -2.72
N VAL A 33 -6.57 -10.82 -3.92
CA VAL A 33 -6.61 -9.43 -4.40
C VAL A 33 -7.55 -8.57 -3.55
N TYR A 34 -8.75 -9.03 -3.24
CA TYR A 34 -9.64 -8.29 -2.32
C TYR A 34 -9.05 -8.17 -0.91
N SER A 35 -8.29 -9.17 -0.47
CA SER A 35 -7.55 -9.10 0.79
C SER A 35 -6.45 -8.05 0.75
N ILE A 36 -5.76 -7.88 -0.40
CA ILE A 36 -4.78 -6.81 -0.62
C ILE A 36 -5.43 -5.43 -0.49
N PHE A 37 -6.60 -5.21 -1.11
CA PHE A 37 -7.27 -3.91 -1.08
C PHE A 37 -7.69 -3.47 0.33
N LYS A 38 -8.00 -4.43 1.21
CA LYS A 38 -8.38 -4.18 2.61
C LYS A 38 -7.19 -3.96 3.56
N ARG A 39 -5.95 -4.12 3.10
CA ARG A 39 -4.76 -3.96 3.94
C ARG A 39 -4.29 -2.51 3.95
N GLN A 40 -4.17 -1.95 5.15
CA GLN A 40 -3.59 -0.63 5.34
C GLN A 40 -2.12 -0.58 4.90
N ASN A 41 -1.37 -1.66 5.19
CA ASN A 41 0.03 -1.83 4.89
C ASN A 41 0.27 -3.15 4.17
N ILE A 42 1.26 -3.19 3.28
CA ILE A 42 1.63 -4.39 2.52
C ILE A 42 3.14 -4.56 2.63
N ASP A 43 3.59 -5.81 2.64
CA ASP A 43 5.01 -6.16 2.54
C ASP A 43 5.68 -5.51 1.32
N THR A 44 6.92 -5.09 1.47
CA THR A 44 7.62 -4.29 0.45
C THR A 44 7.88 -5.06 -0.84
N ASP A 45 8.10 -6.37 -0.80
CA ASP A 45 8.33 -7.18 -1.99
C ASP A 45 7.03 -7.34 -2.77
N LEU A 46 5.92 -7.56 -2.06
CA LEU A 46 4.60 -7.57 -2.69
C LEU A 46 4.25 -6.20 -3.29
N LEU A 47 4.53 -5.11 -2.56
CA LEU A 47 4.29 -3.75 -3.06
C LEU A 47 5.12 -3.47 -4.32
N MET A 48 6.39 -3.86 -4.33
CA MET A 48 7.28 -3.71 -5.50
C MET A 48 6.76 -4.46 -6.71
N ARG A 49 6.31 -5.71 -6.54
CA ARG A 49 5.68 -6.49 -7.63
C ARG A 49 4.44 -5.79 -8.16
N ILE A 50 3.61 -5.23 -7.28
CA ILE A 50 2.42 -4.47 -7.67
C ILE A 50 2.81 -3.20 -8.45
N CYS A 51 3.86 -2.49 -8.03
CA CYS A 51 4.38 -1.34 -8.76
C CYS A 51 4.73 -1.71 -10.20
N TYR A 52 5.42 -2.83 -10.43
CA TYR A 52 5.78 -3.27 -11.78
C TYR A 52 4.56 -3.69 -12.61
N ILE A 53 3.59 -4.39 -12.00
CA ILE A 53 2.38 -4.85 -12.71
C ILE A 53 1.51 -3.67 -13.16
N LEU A 54 1.35 -2.68 -12.30
CA LEU A 54 0.54 -1.49 -12.56
C LEU A 54 1.36 -0.34 -13.17
N ASN A 55 2.68 -0.47 -13.29
CA ASN A 55 3.56 0.61 -13.75
C ASN A 55 3.30 1.93 -13.00
N CYS A 56 3.17 1.84 -11.68
CA CYS A 56 2.90 2.96 -10.78
C CYS A 56 3.79 2.83 -9.55
N ASN A 57 4.45 3.91 -9.14
CA ASN A 57 5.33 3.89 -7.98
C ASN A 57 4.54 4.19 -6.69
N PHE A 58 4.05 3.14 -6.02
CA PHE A 58 3.29 3.31 -4.78
C PHE A 58 4.15 3.76 -3.59
N PHE A 59 5.50 3.70 -3.67
CA PHE A 59 6.38 4.20 -2.62
C PHE A 59 6.40 5.74 -2.53
N ASP A 60 5.95 6.43 -3.58
CA ASP A 60 5.86 7.89 -3.57
C ASP A 60 4.82 8.39 -2.56
N TYR A 61 3.77 7.61 -2.30
CA TYR A 61 2.80 7.92 -1.25
C TYR A 61 3.47 7.97 0.13
N TYR A 62 4.24 6.95 0.48
CA TYR A 62 5.00 6.92 1.74
C TYR A 62 6.06 8.02 1.80
N SER A 63 6.76 8.26 0.69
CA SER A 63 7.77 9.32 0.61
C SER A 63 7.15 10.71 0.82
N THR A 64 5.94 10.92 0.32
CA THR A 64 5.19 12.17 0.50
C THR A 64 4.73 12.33 1.95
N GLU A 65 4.11 11.30 2.54
CA GLU A 65 3.70 11.34 3.95
C GLU A 65 4.88 11.55 4.90
N PHE A 66 6.05 10.97 4.61
CA PHE A 66 7.27 11.19 5.37
C PHE A 66 7.76 12.65 5.30
N LYS A 67 7.70 13.28 4.12
CA LYS A 67 8.08 14.70 3.93
C LYS A 67 7.10 15.65 4.61
N GLU A 68 5.80 15.36 4.55
CA GLU A 68 4.74 16.21 5.07
C GLU A 68 4.54 16.07 6.59
N ASN A 69 4.96 14.94 7.18
CA ASN A 69 4.77 14.66 8.60
C ASN A 69 6.04 14.13 9.30
N PRO A 70 7.09 14.95 9.43
CA PRO A 70 8.37 14.53 9.99
C PRO A 70 8.37 14.21 11.50
N LEU A 71 7.26 14.40 12.25
CA LEU A 71 7.26 14.36 13.73
C LEU A 71 6.15 13.54 14.41
N SER A 72 5.28 12.83 13.69
CA SER A 72 4.24 11.98 14.31
C SER A 72 4.76 10.69 14.99
N HIS A 73 6.07 10.43 14.94
CA HIS A 73 6.70 9.23 15.51
C HIS A 73 7.69 9.51 16.66
N SER A 74 7.80 10.75 17.15
CA SER A 74 8.58 11.01 18.37
C SER A 74 7.82 10.55 19.62
N GLY A 75 8.12 9.34 20.09
CA GLY A 75 8.07 8.93 21.49
C GLY A 75 6.76 9.14 22.26
N LYS A 76 6.12 8.03 22.64
CA LYS A 76 5.58 7.93 24.00
C LYS A 76 6.71 8.41 24.92
N LYS A 77 6.57 9.60 25.54
CA LYS A 77 7.40 9.95 26.69
C LYS A 77 7.09 8.90 27.74
N ASP A 78 8.05 8.02 27.98
CA ASP A 78 8.07 7.19 29.17
C ASP A 78 7.83 8.10 30.37
N GLY A 79 6.69 7.90 31.01
CA GLY A 79 6.42 8.47 32.32
C GLY A 79 7.35 7.82 33.33
N ILE A 80 8.59 8.29 33.41
CA ILE A 80 9.45 8.04 34.56
C ILE A 80 8.85 8.87 35.71
N ARG A 81 7.95 8.24 36.46
CA ARG A 81 7.69 8.61 37.85
C ARG A 81 8.78 7.98 38.70
N LYS A 82 9.76 8.78 39.13
CA LYS A 82 10.31 8.75 40.49
C LYS A 82 10.75 10.16 40.86
#